data_AF-A0A417R1W7-F1
#
_entry.id   AF-A0A417R1W7-F1
#
_cell.length_a   1.000
_cell.length_b   1.000
_cell.length_c   1.000
_cell.angle_alpha   90.00
_cell.angle_beta   90.00
_cell.angle_gamma   90.00
#
_symmetry.space_group_name_H-M   'P 1'
#
loop_
_entity.id
_entity.type
_entity.pdbx_description
1 polymer ?
#
loop_
_entity_poly.entity_id
_entity_poly.type
_entity_poly.pdbx_seq_one_letter_code
_entity_poly.pdbx_strand_id
1 'polypeptide(L)'
;MDNYVKGVKVIEIYDAANKELLVKYDDKHNIDKVISALNIKSWKETEKSIGMNPKYTIKFYCDTTNQDEEKDIKEITLYENGEYATIFITSPGGVKQNYKTSIDISELVI
;
A
#
# COMPACT_ATOMS: atom_id res chain seq x y z
N MET A 1 5.49 -14.05 -5.64
CA MET A 1 5.57 -12.62 -5.24
C MET A 1 5.24 -12.58 -3.75
N ASP A 2 6.18 -13.02 -2.89
CA ASP A 2 5.77 -13.59 -1.58
C ASP A 2 6.13 -12.80 -0.33
N ASN A 3 6.97 -11.77 -0.39
CA ASN A 3 7.52 -11.16 0.82
C ASN A 3 7.72 -9.64 0.72
N TYR A 4 6.65 -8.88 0.46
CA TYR A 4 6.76 -7.42 0.28
C TYR A 4 6.32 -6.60 1.51
N VAL A 5 5.68 -7.21 2.50
CA VAL A 5 5.09 -6.54 3.67
C VAL A 5 5.47 -7.25 4.99
N LYS A 6 6.63 -7.92 5.02
CA LYS A 6 7.10 -8.58 6.24
C LYS A 6 7.68 -7.55 7.22
N GLY A 7 7.42 -7.74 8.50
CA GLY A 7 8.00 -6.89 9.55
C GLY A 7 7.37 -5.49 9.68
N VAL A 8 6.22 -5.24 9.05
CA VAL A 8 5.44 -4.01 9.22
C VAL A 8 5.05 -3.85 10.69
N LYS A 9 5.34 -2.67 11.24
CA LYS A 9 5.03 -2.26 12.61
C LYS A 9 3.97 -1.21 12.68
N VAL A 10 3.87 -0.37 11.64
CA VAL A 10 2.86 0.68 11.54
C VAL A 10 2.37 0.75 10.10
N ILE A 11 1.07 0.90 9.94
CA ILE A 11 0.43 1.30 8.69
C ILE A 11 -0.27 2.63 8.91
N GLU A 12 -0.07 3.58 8.01
CA GLU A 12 -0.76 4.86 8.01
C GLU A 12 -1.48 5.05 6.69
N ILE A 13 -2.74 5.48 6.75
CA ILE A 13 -3.56 5.76 5.58
C ILE A 13 -3.90 7.24 5.56
N TYR A 14 -3.63 7.86 4.41
CA TYR A 14 -3.79 9.29 4.19
C TYR A 14 -4.82 9.55 3.10
N ASP A 15 -5.56 10.64 3.20
CA ASP A 15 -6.23 11.26 2.07
C ASP A 15 -5.16 11.87 1.15
N ALA A 16 -5.12 11.42 -0.11
CA ALA A 16 -4.04 11.81 -1.02
C ALA A 16 -4.15 13.28 -1.48
N ALA A 17 -5.35 13.86 -1.51
CA ALA A 17 -5.56 15.22 -1.97
C ALA A 17 -5.12 16.25 -0.92
N ASN A 18 -5.51 16.02 0.33
CA ASN A 18 -5.25 16.94 1.45
C ASN A 18 -3.98 16.57 2.24
N LYS A 19 -3.42 15.38 1.99
CA LYS A 19 -2.29 14.81 2.76
C LYS A 19 -2.60 14.66 4.25
N GLU A 20 -3.88 14.50 4.58
CA GLU A 20 -4.37 14.33 5.93
C GLU A 20 -4.28 12.86 6.35
N LEU A 21 -3.80 12.59 7.56
CA LEU A 21 -3.79 11.24 8.13
C LEU A 21 -5.23 10.86 8.53
N LEU A 22 -5.78 9.82 7.91
CA LEU A 22 -7.12 9.33 8.20
C LEU A 22 -7.12 8.30 9.32
N VAL A 23 -6.19 7.33 9.24
CA VAL A 23 -6.07 6.27 10.25
C VAL A 23 -4.63 5.78 10.37
N LYS A 24 -4.28 5.33 11.57
CA LYS A 24 -3.00 4.72 11.91
C LYS A 24 -3.26 3.41 12.64
N TYR A 25 -2.61 2.34 12.18
CA TYR A 25 -2.60 1.02 12.82
C TYR A 25 -1.20 0.69 13.28
N ASP A 26 -1.01 0.46 14.59
CA ASP A 26 0.26 0.08 15.21
C ASP A 26 0.17 -1.22 16.04
N ASP A 27 -1.02 -1.80 16.17
CA ASP A 27 -1.22 -3.13 16.72
C ASP A 27 -1.18 -4.21 15.64
N LYS A 28 -0.58 -5.34 15.98
CA LYS A 28 -0.35 -6.45 15.05
C LYS A 28 -1.64 -6.98 14.43
N HIS A 29 -2.73 -7.05 15.21
CA HIS A 29 -3.99 -7.66 14.75
C HIS A 29 -4.64 -6.82 13.64
N ASN A 30 -4.70 -5.50 13.80
CA ASN A 30 -5.25 -4.62 12.77
C ASN A 30 -4.31 -4.48 11.57
N ILE A 31 -2.99 -4.49 11.78
CA ILE A 31 -2.02 -4.55 10.69
C ILE A 31 -2.23 -5.82 9.84
N ASP A 32 -2.34 -6.99 10.46
CA ASP A 32 -2.57 -8.26 9.77
C ASP A 32 -3.91 -8.26 9.00
N LYS A 33 -4.95 -7.61 9.55
CA LYS A 33 -6.23 -7.40 8.85
C LYS A 33 -6.08 -6.52 7.61
N VAL A 34 -5.43 -5.36 7.74
CA VAL A 34 -5.22 -4.44 6.61
C VAL A 34 -4.41 -5.11 5.50
N ILE A 35 -3.34 -5.83 5.85
CA ILE A 35 -2.54 -6.59 4.88
C ILE A 35 -3.39 -7.66 4.18
N SER A 36 -4.27 -8.33 4.92
CA SER A 36 -5.17 -9.35 4.37
C SER A 36 -6.22 -8.74 3.43
N ALA A 37 -6.80 -7.59 3.79
CA ALA A 37 -7.77 -6.86 2.97
C ALA A 37 -7.14 -6.32 1.68
N LEU A 38 -5.89 -5.85 1.74
CA LEU A 38 -5.16 -5.44 0.55
C LEU A 38 -4.98 -6.60 -0.43
N ASN A 39 -4.71 -7.82 0.06
CA ASN A 39 -4.58 -9.04 -0.74
C ASN A 39 -3.74 -8.86 -2.02
N ILE A 40 -2.58 -8.21 -1.89
CA ILE A 40 -1.75 -7.73 -3.02
C ILE A 40 -1.42 -8.83 -4.03
N LYS A 41 -1.30 -10.09 -3.58
CA LYS A 41 -1.01 -11.24 -4.45
C LYS A 41 -2.08 -11.50 -5.52
N SER A 42 -3.30 -11.01 -5.32
CA SER A 42 -4.42 -11.15 -6.25
C SER A 42 -4.45 -10.08 -7.35
N TRP A 43 -3.63 -9.04 -7.21
CA TRP A 43 -3.63 -7.89 -8.10
C TRP A 43 -3.02 -8.22 -9.46
N LYS A 44 -3.50 -7.54 -10.50
CA LYS A 44 -3.04 -7.75 -11.88
C LYS A 44 -2.27 -6.54 -12.36
N GLU A 45 -1.03 -6.73 -12.81
CA GLU A 45 -0.22 -5.64 -13.36
C GLU A 45 -0.94 -4.97 -14.56
N THR A 46 -0.75 -3.67 -14.68
CA THR A 46 -1.34 -2.88 -15.77
C THR A 46 -0.43 -1.73 -16.18
N GLU A 47 -0.48 -1.35 -17.44
CA GLU A 47 0.23 -0.17 -17.97
C GLU A 47 -0.53 1.14 -17.71
N LYS A 48 -1.78 1.06 -17.22
CA LYS A 48 -2.65 2.24 -16.97
C LYS A 48 -2.01 3.12 -15.89
N SER A 49 -1.32 4.17 -16.32
CA SER A 49 -0.61 5.14 -15.46
C SER A 49 -1.10 6.58 -15.63
N ILE A 50 -1.81 6.90 -16.71
CA ILE A 50 -2.06 8.29 -17.13
C ILE A 50 -3.49 8.72 -16.76
N GLY A 51 -3.61 9.75 -15.93
CA GLY A 51 -4.86 10.45 -15.63
C GLY A 51 -5.62 9.99 -14.39
N MET A 52 -5.09 9.04 -13.61
CA MET A 52 -5.72 8.61 -12.37
C MET A 52 -5.50 9.63 -11.25
N ASN A 53 -6.59 10.07 -10.61
CA ASN A 53 -6.52 10.95 -9.45
C ASN A 53 -6.32 10.12 -8.17
N PRO A 54 -5.19 10.26 -7.46
CA PRO A 54 -4.94 9.52 -6.22
C PRO A 54 -5.99 9.89 -5.18
N LYS A 55 -6.52 8.87 -4.49
CA LYS A 55 -7.52 9.04 -3.43
C LYS A 55 -6.91 8.78 -2.06
N TYR A 56 -6.15 7.70 -1.95
CA TYR A 56 -5.54 7.32 -0.68
C TYR A 56 -4.07 6.96 -0.87
N THR A 57 -3.28 7.25 0.15
CA THR A 57 -1.89 6.81 0.24
C THR A 57 -1.72 5.99 1.50
N ILE A 58 -1.24 4.76 1.35
CA ILE A 58 -0.98 3.82 2.43
C ILE A 58 0.53 3.70 2.58
N LYS A 59 1.04 4.02 3.76
CA LYS A 59 2.47 3.93 4.08
C LYS A 59 2.73 2.80 5.05
N PHE A 60 3.79 2.05 4.77
CA PHE A 60 4.21 0.90 5.56
C PHE A 60 5.54 1.22 6.23
N TYR A 61 5.56 1.14 7.55
CA TYR A 61 6.76 1.33 8.36
C TYR A 61 7.16 0.00 8.98
N CYS A 62 8.27 -0.57 8.50
CA CYS A 62 8.83 -1.80 9.03
C CYS A 62 9.93 -1.53 10.05
N ASP A 63 10.16 -2.48 10.95
CA ASP A 63 11.30 -2.45 11.86
C ASP A 63 12.62 -2.54 11.06
N THR A 64 13.60 -1.68 11.35
CA THR A 64 14.81 -1.52 10.51
C THR A 64 15.68 -2.78 10.44
N THR A 65 15.53 -3.70 11.39
CA THR A 65 16.28 -4.97 11.42
C THR A 65 15.73 -6.06 10.50
N ASN A 66 14.53 -5.87 9.93
CA ASN A 66 13.84 -6.86 9.11
C ASN A 66 13.51 -6.33 7.70
N GLN A 67 14.04 -5.16 7.32
CA GLN A 67 13.79 -4.57 6.02
C GLN A 67 14.70 -5.19 4.95
N ASP A 68 14.09 -5.77 3.92
CA ASP A 68 14.76 -5.97 2.64
C ASP A 68 14.50 -4.70 1.82
N GLU A 69 15.45 -3.75 1.88
CA GLU A 69 15.31 -2.45 1.22
C GLU A 69 14.98 -2.58 -0.27
N GLU A 70 15.38 -3.68 -0.92
CA GLU A 70 15.14 -3.92 -2.35
C GLU A 70 13.77 -4.50 -2.67
N LYS A 71 13.06 -5.08 -1.69
CA LYS A 71 11.80 -5.80 -1.93
C LYS A 71 10.64 -5.32 -1.07
N ASP A 72 10.85 -4.52 -0.05
CA ASP A 72 9.74 -4.11 0.80
C ASP A 72 8.93 -2.96 0.20
N ILE A 73 7.61 -3.13 0.24
CA ILE A 73 6.66 -2.07 -0.09
C ILE A 73 6.77 -0.99 0.97
N LYS A 74 7.00 0.24 0.51
CA LYS A 74 6.98 1.42 1.38
C LYS A 74 5.65 2.13 1.29
N GLU A 75 5.10 2.21 0.09
CA GLU A 75 3.91 3.00 -0.17
C GLU A 75 3.04 2.34 -1.23
N ILE A 76 1.72 2.42 -1.01
CA ILE A 76 0.70 2.09 -2.00
C ILE A 76 -0.15 3.33 -2.18
N THR A 77 -0.33 3.77 -3.42
CA THR A 77 -1.31 4.80 -3.76
C THR A 77 -2.51 4.14 -4.40
N LEU A 78 -3.72 4.42 -3.90
CA LEU A 78 -4.98 3.91 -4.41
C LEU A 78 -5.70 4.99 -5.21
N TYR A 79 -6.27 4.57 -6.33
CA TYR A 79 -6.99 5.41 -7.29
C TYR A 79 -8.40 4.87 -7.51
N GLU A 80 -9.30 5.71 -8.01
CA GLU A 80 -10.66 5.30 -8.40
C GLU A 80 -11.34 4.44 -7.31
N ASN A 81 -11.24 4.87 -6.04
CA ASN A 81 -11.76 4.17 -4.85
C ASN A 81 -11.28 2.71 -4.69
N GLY A 82 -10.06 2.40 -5.09
CA GLY A 82 -9.47 1.06 -4.90
C GLY A 82 -9.60 0.11 -6.09
N GLU A 83 -10.05 0.60 -7.26
CA GLU A 83 -10.01 -0.18 -8.52
C GLU A 83 -8.57 -0.27 -9.08
N TYR A 84 -7.72 0.69 -8.75
CA TYR A 84 -6.32 0.70 -9.19
C TYR A 84 -5.39 1.09 -8.05
N ALA A 85 -4.17 0.57 -8.12
CA ALA A 85 -3.13 0.83 -7.15
C ALA A 85 -1.77 0.99 -7.83
N THR A 86 -0.92 1.86 -7.29
CA THR A 86 0.50 1.91 -7.59
C THR A 86 1.27 1.49 -6.36
N ILE A 87 2.16 0.53 -6.51
CA ILE A 87 3.08 0.11 -5.46
C ILE A 87 4.43 0.80 -5.67
N PHE A 88 4.97 1.39 -4.61
CA PHE A 88 6.33 1.93 -4.56
C PHE A 88 7.21 1.09 -3.64
N ILE A 89 8.28 0.55 -4.24
CA ILE A 89 9.30 -0.26 -3.56
C ILE A 89 10.61 0.55 -3.64
N THR A 90 11.29 0.74 -2.52
CA THR A 90 12.55 1.48 -2.46
C THR A 90 13.75 0.62 -2.85
N SER A 91 13.67 -0.11 -3.96
CA SER A 91 14.86 -0.70 -4.56
C SER A 91 15.76 0.39 -5.15
N PRO A 92 17.07 0.14 -5.31
CA PRO A 92 17.95 1.03 -6.09
C PRO A 92 17.34 1.25 -7.49
N GLY A 93 16.78 2.44 -7.72
CA GLY A 93 16.06 2.78 -8.96
C GLY A 93 14.57 3.15 -8.78
N GLY A 94 13.99 2.97 -7.59
CA GLY A 94 12.65 3.51 -7.24
C GLY A 94 11.53 3.02 -8.16
N VAL A 95 11.35 1.70 -8.26
CA VAL A 95 10.37 1.10 -9.16
C VAL A 95 8.95 1.39 -8.68
N LYS A 96 8.13 1.96 -9.58
CA LYS A 96 6.68 2.09 -9.43
C LYS A 96 6.00 1.13 -10.39
N GLN A 97 5.16 0.25 -9.87
CA GLN A 97 4.38 -0.70 -10.68
C GLN A 97 2.90 -0.47 -10.43
N ASN A 98 2.10 -0.44 -11.49
CA ASN A 98 0.65 -0.22 -11.42
C ASN A 98 -0.11 -1.54 -11.52
N TYR A 99 -1.23 -1.58 -10.82
CA TYR A 99 -2.07 -2.76 -10.70
C TYR A 99 -3.54 -2.39 -10.82
N LYS A 100 -4.31 -3.29 -11.44
CA LYS A 100 -5.75 -3.37 -11.26
C LYS A 100 -6.07 -4.19 -10.03
N THR A 101 -6.95 -3.67 -9.20
CA THR A 101 -7.31 -4.16 -7.87
C THR A 101 -8.83 -4.16 -7.71
N SER A 102 -9.33 -4.63 -6.57
CA SER A 102 -10.75 -4.57 -6.21
C SER A 102 -10.86 -4.39 -4.69
N ILE A 103 -10.11 -3.42 -4.19
CA ILE A 103 -10.02 -3.13 -2.75
C ILE A 103 -11.26 -2.35 -2.36
N ASP A 104 -11.93 -2.79 -1.31
CA ASP A 104 -12.92 -1.96 -0.63
C ASP A 104 -12.21 -1.08 0.41
N ILE A 105 -12.17 0.22 0.16
CA ILE A 105 -11.51 1.18 1.06
C ILE A 105 -12.19 1.21 2.45
N SER A 106 -13.49 0.92 2.53
CA SER A 106 -14.19 0.91 3.81
C SER A 106 -13.67 -0.20 4.75
N GLU A 107 -13.04 -1.23 4.20
CA GLU A 107 -12.37 -2.27 5.00
C GLU A 107 -11.00 -1.82 5.53
N LEU A 108 -10.43 -0.73 4.99
CA LEU A 108 -9.12 -0.20 5.37
C LEU A 108 -9.20 0.98 6.33
N VAL A 109 -10.30 1.74 6.31
CA VAL A 109 -10.50 2.93 7.16
C VAL A 109 -11.68 2.67 8.10
N ILE A 110 -11.43 1.78 9.08
CA ILE A 110 -12.38 1.38 10.13
C ILE A 110 -12.06 2.11 11.43
#